data_AF-A0A433HYV5-F1
#
_entry.id   AF-A0A433HYV5-F1
#
_cell.length_a   1.000
_cell.length_b   1.000
_cell.length_c   1.000
_cell.angle_alpha   90.00
_cell.angle_beta   90.00
_cell.angle_gamma   90.00
#
_symmetry.space_group_name_H-M   'P 1'
#
loop_
_entity.id
_entity.type
_entity.pdbx_description
1 polymer ?
#
loop_
_entity_poly.entity_id
_entity_poly.type
_entity_poly.pdbx_seq_one_letter_code
_entity_poly.pdbx_strand_id
1 'polypeptide(L)'
;MTKDISELFNKAVDKFRTDREQRQVHQERRLSVLEQEFEAVKTQVRSFKAQIDTHPRINYFWIFSDKITIGFRSGPNQPALELTVRVYHPGNNPYKKGLYGYLPDGYEMALSNVDEAVEFIAIQCGKMLA
;
A
#
# COMPACT_ATOMS: atom_id res chain seq x y z
N MET A 1 40.89 -13.47 17.09
CA MET A 1 39.85 -12.88 17.95
C MET A 1 38.64 -12.54 17.09
N THR A 2 37.78 -13.53 16.87
CA THR A 2 36.50 -13.39 16.17
C THR A 2 35.59 -12.59 17.09
N LYS A 3 35.36 -11.31 16.78
CA LYS A 3 34.30 -10.53 17.43
C LYS A 3 33.01 -11.32 17.25
N ASP A 4 32.40 -11.72 18.36
CA ASP A 4 31.24 -12.60 18.37
C ASP A 4 30.11 -11.90 17.62
N ILE A 5 29.80 -12.40 16.42
CA ILE A 5 28.81 -11.82 15.51
C ILE A 5 27.45 -11.71 16.22
N SER A 6 27.19 -12.59 17.17
CA SER A 6 26.02 -12.60 18.04
C SER A 6 25.86 -11.30 18.83
N GLU A 7 26.95 -10.73 19.35
CA GLU A 7 26.93 -9.45 20.08
C GLU A 7 26.60 -8.28 19.16
N LEU A 8 27.11 -8.30 17.92
CA LEU A 8 26.82 -7.27 16.92
C LEU A 8 25.35 -7.30 16.49
N PHE A 9 24.78 -8.50 16.30
CA PHE A 9 23.36 -8.65 15.98
C PHE A 9 22.47 -8.23 17.14
N ASN A 10 22.77 -8.64 18.37
CA ASN A 10 21.98 -8.23 19.54
C ASN A 10 22.01 -6.71 19.73
N LYS A 11 23.17 -6.09 19.56
CA LYS A 11 23.30 -4.63 19.63
C LYS A 11 22.53 -3.91 18.53
N ALA A 12 22.47 -4.48 17.32
CA ALA A 12 21.67 -3.94 16.22
C ALA A 12 20.16 -4.10 16.46
N VAL A 13 19.75 -5.25 17.02
CA VAL A 13 18.34 -5.53 17.37
C VAL A 13 17.88 -4.62 18.51
N ASP A 14 18.70 -4.43 19.54
CA ASP A 14 18.37 -3.54 20.65
C ASP A 14 18.29 -2.09 20.19
N LYS A 15 19.24 -1.63 19.37
CA LYS A 15 19.15 -0.30 18.75
C LYS A 15 17.89 -0.14 17.91
N PHE A 16 17.51 -1.16 17.13
CA PHE A 16 16.29 -1.14 16.35
C PHE A 16 15.03 -1.09 17.22
N ARG A 17 15.01 -1.79 18.36
CA ARG A 17 13.90 -1.74 19.33
C ARG A 17 13.80 -0.36 19.98
N THR A 18 14.91 0.20 20.44
CA THR A 18 14.93 1.54 21.03
C THR A 18 14.53 2.63 20.03
N ASP A 19 15.05 2.56 18.79
CA ASP A 19 14.67 3.48 17.72
C ASP A 19 13.18 3.33 17.36
N ARG A 20 12.64 2.11 17.41
CA ARG A 20 11.21 1.83 17.18
C ARG A 20 10.34 2.35 18.31
N GLU A 21 10.73 2.18 19.57
CA GLU A 21 10.01 2.69 20.75
C GLU A 21 10.02 4.22 20.77
N GLN A 22 11.16 4.85 20.47
CA GLN A 22 11.26 6.31 20.36
C GLN A 22 10.41 6.85 19.20
N ARG A 23 10.35 6.14 18.07
CA ARG A 23 9.47 6.50 16.95
C ARG A 23 7.99 6.25 17.28
N GLN A 24 7.65 5.19 18.01
CA GLN A 24 6.27 4.88 18.43
C GLN A 24 5.73 5.91 19.41
N VAL A 25 6.53 6.35 20.39
CA VAL A 25 6.13 7.40 21.35
C VAL A 25 5.90 8.76 20.67
N HIS A 26 6.49 9.02 19.50
CA HIS A 26 6.19 10.19 18.67
C HIS A 26 5.07 9.97 17.63
N GLN A 27 4.82 8.73 17.20
CA GLN A 27 3.74 8.38 16.25
C GLN A 27 2.37 8.17 16.91
N GLU A 28 2.30 7.89 18.21
CA GLU A 28 1.04 7.59 18.91
C GLU A 28 0.08 8.78 19.10
N ARG A 29 0.38 9.98 18.58
CA ARG A 29 -0.53 11.13 18.68
C ARG A 29 -0.90 11.71 17.30
N ARG A 30 -1.98 11.12 16.76
CA ARG A 30 -2.80 11.53 15.61
C ARG A 30 -2.19 11.20 14.25
N LEU A 31 -2.70 10.14 13.63
CA LEU A 31 -2.67 9.97 12.18
C LEU A 31 -3.09 11.29 11.53
N SER A 32 -2.31 11.75 10.56
CA SER A 32 -2.71 12.84 9.68
C SER A 32 -4.05 12.51 9.02
N VAL A 33 -4.84 13.53 8.65
CA VAL A 33 -6.15 13.35 7.99
C VAL A 33 -6.03 12.38 6.81
N LEU A 34 -4.96 12.50 6.02
CA LEU A 34 -4.67 11.65 4.87
C LEU A 34 -4.40 10.18 5.24
N GLU A 35 -3.75 9.91 6.37
CA GLU A 35 -3.55 8.54 6.86
C GLU A 35 -4.87 7.93 7.33
N GLN A 36 -5.72 8.71 8.00
CA GLN A 36 -7.04 8.25 8.42
C GLN A 36 -7.92 7.93 7.21
N GLU A 37 -7.90 8.79 6.19
CA GLU A 37 -8.58 8.56 4.93
C GLU A 37 -8.05 7.28 4.26
N PHE A 38 -6.74 7.08 4.21
CA PHE A 38 -6.19 5.86 3.61
C PHE A 38 -6.52 4.59 4.43
N GLU A 39 -6.55 4.66 5.76
CA GLU A 39 -7.06 3.55 6.59
C GLU A 39 -8.54 3.26 6.33
N ALA A 40 -9.36 4.28 6.08
CA ALA A 40 -10.75 4.12 5.68
C ALA A 40 -10.86 3.43 4.30
N VAL A 41 -10.05 3.85 3.31
CA VAL A 41 -9.95 3.17 2.00
C VAL A 41 -9.59 1.70 2.20
N LYS A 42 -8.55 1.39 2.99
CA LYS A 42 -8.14 0.00 3.26
C LYS A 42 -9.26 -0.81 3.91
N THR A 43 -10.00 -0.20 4.83
CA THR A 43 -11.13 -0.87 5.51
C THR A 43 -12.25 -1.19 4.52
N GLN A 44 -12.66 -0.23 3.68
CA GLN A 44 -13.67 -0.46 2.66
C GLN A 44 -13.21 -1.51 1.64
N VAL A 45 -11.95 -1.43 1.21
CA VAL A 45 -11.36 -2.34 0.23
C VAL A 45 -11.24 -3.77 0.74
N ARG A 46 -11.00 -3.96 2.06
CA ARG A 46 -11.03 -5.27 2.70
C ARG A 46 -12.41 -5.92 2.63
N SER A 47 -13.49 -5.15 2.59
CA SER A 47 -14.85 -5.71 2.57
C SER A 47 -15.13 -6.57 1.33
N PHE A 48 -14.49 -6.24 0.20
CA PHE A 48 -14.60 -7.00 -1.05
C PHE A 48 -13.36 -7.86 -1.35
N LYS A 49 -12.42 -8.00 -0.41
CA LYS A 49 -11.19 -8.78 -0.62
C LYS A 49 -11.43 -10.24 -0.97
N ALA A 50 -12.35 -10.90 -0.27
CA ALA A 50 -12.66 -12.31 -0.55
C ALA A 50 -13.18 -12.51 -1.99
N GLN A 51 -13.96 -11.56 -2.50
CA GLN A 51 -14.51 -11.63 -3.86
C GLN A 51 -13.41 -11.44 -4.91
N ILE A 52 -12.47 -10.52 -4.67
CA ILE A 52 -11.32 -10.30 -5.55
C ILE A 52 -10.38 -11.52 -5.53
N ASP A 53 -9.95 -11.97 -4.35
CA ASP A 53 -8.94 -13.04 -4.21
C ASP A 53 -9.37 -14.36 -4.86
N THR A 54 -10.67 -14.65 -4.90
CA THR A 54 -11.19 -15.89 -5.49
C THR A 54 -11.29 -15.85 -7.02
N HIS A 55 -11.11 -14.69 -7.64
CA HIS A 55 -11.26 -14.56 -9.08
C HIS A 55 -10.05 -15.16 -9.83
N PRO A 56 -10.26 -16.02 -10.85
CA PRO A 56 -9.16 -16.72 -11.52
C PRO A 56 -8.17 -15.80 -12.24
N ARG A 57 -8.61 -14.60 -12.65
CA ARG A 57 -7.74 -13.57 -13.25
C ARG A 57 -6.90 -12.80 -12.24
N ILE A 58 -7.11 -12.97 -10.93
CA ILE A 58 -6.27 -12.33 -9.92
C ILE A 58 -5.00 -13.17 -9.70
N ASN A 59 -3.86 -12.48 -9.70
CA ASN A 59 -2.58 -13.05 -9.35
C ASN A 59 -2.29 -12.82 -7.86
N TYR A 60 -2.44 -11.58 -7.41
CA TYR A 60 -2.27 -11.21 -6.01
C TYR A 60 -3.04 -9.93 -5.68
N PHE A 61 -3.35 -9.76 -4.39
CA PHE A 61 -3.96 -8.56 -3.87
C PHE A 61 -3.36 -8.22 -2.50
N TRP A 62 -2.57 -7.15 -2.48
CA TRP A 62 -1.81 -6.70 -1.32
C TRP A 62 -2.27 -5.33 -0.84
N ILE A 63 -2.39 -5.22 0.48
CA ILE A 63 -2.74 -3.98 1.18
C ILE A 63 -1.56 -3.68 2.12
N PHE A 64 -0.76 -2.68 1.77
CA PHE A 64 0.37 -2.19 2.54
C PHE A 64 -0.02 -0.98 3.40
N SER A 65 0.94 -0.44 4.15
CA SER A 65 0.74 0.77 4.93
C SER A 65 0.47 1.99 4.05
N ASP A 66 1.16 2.11 2.91
CA ASP A 66 1.15 3.28 2.01
C ASP A 66 0.50 3.03 0.64
N LYS A 67 0.18 1.77 0.29
CA LYS A 67 -0.41 1.44 -1.01
C LYS A 67 -1.27 0.19 -0.98
N ILE A 68 -2.18 0.10 -1.94
CA ILE A 68 -2.97 -1.08 -2.28
C ILE A 68 -2.59 -1.46 -3.70
N THR A 69 -2.26 -2.73 -3.93
CA THR A 69 -1.89 -3.23 -5.27
C THR A 69 -2.67 -4.49 -5.58
N ILE A 70 -3.31 -4.52 -6.75
CA ILE A 70 -4.01 -5.67 -7.30
C ILE A 70 -3.29 -6.05 -8.59
N GLY A 71 -2.65 -7.21 -8.59
CA GLY A 71 -2.00 -7.79 -9.76
C GLY A 71 -2.92 -8.78 -10.45
N PHE A 72 -3.04 -8.67 -11.76
CA PHE A 72 -3.86 -9.55 -12.59
C PHE A 72 -2.96 -10.50 -13.37
N ARG A 73 -3.43 -11.73 -13.58
CA ARG A 73 -2.75 -12.72 -14.40
C ARG A 73 -2.83 -12.27 -15.86
N SER A 74 -1.68 -12.10 -16.48
CA SER A 74 -1.54 -11.88 -17.91
C SER A 74 -1.13 -13.19 -18.60
N GLY A 75 -1.47 -13.32 -19.89
CA GLY A 75 -1.08 -14.50 -20.68
C GLY A 75 0.44 -14.58 -20.89
N PRO A 76 0.96 -15.73 -21.38
CA PRO A 76 2.35 -15.82 -21.77
C PRO A 76 2.65 -14.74 -22.83
N ASN A 77 3.70 -13.94 -22.60
CA ASN A 77 4.12 -12.79 -23.40
C ASN A 77 3.29 -11.50 -23.26
N GLN A 78 2.43 -11.38 -22.24
CA GLN A 78 1.76 -10.11 -21.93
C GLN A 78 2.35 -9.46 -20.66
N PRO A 79 2.51 -8.12 -20.65
CA PRO A 79 2.99 -7.42 -19.47
C PRO A 79 2.04 -7.65 -18.29
N ALA A 80 2.61 -7.68 -17.09
CA ALA A 80 1.81 -7.76 -15.87
C ALA A 80 0.87 -6.56 -15.79
N LEU A 81 -0.42 -6.81 -15.57
CA LEU A 81 -1.40 -5.77 -15.35
C LEU A 81 -1.50 -5.53 -13.85
N GLU A 82 -1.25 -4.29 -13.42
CA GLU A 82 -1.30 -3.91 -12.02
C GLU A 82 -2.14 -2.65 -11.84
N LEU A 83 -3.09 -2.71 -10.92
CA LEU A 83 -3.85 -1.56 -10.43
C LEU A 83 -3.29 -1.18 -9.06
N THR A 84 -2.88 0.07 -8.89
CA THR A 84 -2.34 0.55 -7.60
C THR A 84 -3.06 1.80 -7.13
N VAL A 85 -3.41 1.86 -5.84
CA VAL A 85 -3.76 3.10 -5.15
C VAL A 85 -2.71 3.37 -4.08
N ARG A 86 -2.15 4.58 -4.05
CA ARG A 86 -1.05 4.94 -3.16
C ARG A 86 -1.33 6.26 -2.44
N VAL A 87 -0.97 6.30 -1.17
CA VAL A 87 -0.90 7.53 -0.39
C VAL A 87 0.52 8.08 -0.40
N TYR A 88 0.66 9.37 -0.70
CA TYR A 88 1.92 10.09 -0.60
C TYR A 88 1.88 11.04 0.59
N HIS A 89 2.72 10.76 1.59
CA HIS A 89 2.92 11.63 2.74
C HIS A 89 3.95 12.74 2.42
N PRO A 90 3.79 13.93 3.03
CA PRO A 90 4.77 15.01 2.88
C PRO A 90 6.20 14.61 3.28
N GLY A 91 6.35 13.66 4.20
CA GLY A 91 7.66 13.13 4.62
C GLY A 91 8.30 12.13 3.64
N ASN A 92 7.52 11.56 2.72
CA ASN A 92 7.98 10.50 1.81
C ASN A 92 8.22 11.00 0.39
N ASN A 93 7.53 12.06 -0.04
CA ASN A 93 7.72 12.64 -1.37
C ASN A 93 7.56 14.18 -1.31
N PRO A 94 8.61 14.95 -1.66
CA PRO A 94 8.56 16.41 -1.60
C PRO A 94 7.69 17.04 -2.71
N TYR A 95 7.39 16.30 -3.78
CA TYR A 95 6.66 16.81 -4.94
C TYR A 95 5.20 16.37 -5.01
N LYS A 96 4.83 15.37 -4.19
CA LYS A 96 3.54 14.70 -4.32
C LYS A 96 2.92 14.43 -2.96
N LYS A 97 1.65 14.80 -2.80
CA LYS A 97 0.88 14.64 -1.57
C LYS A 97 -0.55 14.26 -1.89
N GLY A 98 -1.11 13.29 -1.18
CA GLY A 98 -2.50 12.86 -1.34
C GLY A 98 -2.63 11.40 -1.78
N LEU A 99 -3.84 11.01 -2.18
CA LEU A 99 -4.16 9.70 -2.71
C LEU A 99 -4.08 9.71 -4.24
N TYR A 100 -3.52 8.66 -4.81
CA TYR A 100 -3.36 8.54 -6.27
C TYR A 100 -3.61 7.13 -6.74
N GLY A 101 -4.35 7.01 -7.84
CA GLY A 101 -4.61 5.78 -8.56
C GLY A 101 -3.69 5.66 -9.77
N TYR A 102 -3.28 4.44 -10.06
CA TYR A 102 -2.38 4.08 -11.15
C TYR A 102 -2.95 2.91 -11.93
N LEU A 103 -3.08 3.10 -13.24
CA LEU A 103 -3.46 2.06 -14.18
C LEU A 103 -2.22 1.37 -14.78
N PRO A 104 -2.39 0.17 -15.36
CA PRO A 104 -1.27 -0.59 -15.94
C PRO A 104 -0.54 0.11 -17.08
N ASP A 105 -1.20 1.04 -17.78
CA ASP A 105 -0.63 1.84 -18.87
C ASP A 105 0.21 3.03 -18.36
N GLY A 106 0.32 3.19 -17.04
CA GLY A 106 1.03 4.30 -16.41
C GLY A 106 0.16 5.54 -16.21
N TYR A 107 -1.12 5.51 -16.57
CA TYR A 107 -2.03 6.60 -16.30
C TYR A 107 -2.18 6.82 -14.79
N GLU A 108 -2.07 8.08 -14.38
CA GLU A 108 -2.11 8.52 -13.00
C GLU A 108 -3.31 9.44 -12.77
N MET A 109 -4.04 9.20 -11.69
CA MET A 109 -5.20 9.99 -11.28
C MET A 109 -5.05 10.41 -9.82
N ALA A 110 -5.26 11.69 -9.52
CA ALA A 110 -5.41 12.15 -8.14
C ALA A 110 -6.79 11.75 -7.63
N LEU A 111 -6.86 11.18 -6.42
CA LEU A 111 -8.10 10.77 -5.77
C LEU A 111 -8.33 11.72 -4.60
N SER A 112 -9.43 12.46 -4.66
CA SER A 112 -9.71 13.61 -3.79
C SER A 112 -10.16 13.19 -2.39
N ASN A 113 -10.76 12.01 -2.28
CA ASN A 113 -11.35 11.51 -1.04
C ASN A 113 -11.41 9.97 -1.04
N VAL A 114 -11.92 9.42 0.07
CA VAL A 114 -12.05 7.98 0.29
C VAL A 114 -12.96 7.32 -0.75
N ASP A 115 -14.12 7.92 -1.02
CA ASP A 115 -15.13 7.34 -1.92
C ASP A 115 -14.60 7.25 -3.35
N GLU A 116 -13.95 8.30 -3.84
CA GLU A 116 -13.32 8.31 -5.16
C GLU A 116 -12.21 7.25 -5.26
N ALA A 117 -11.42 7.04 -4.19
CA ALA A 117 -10.39 6.02 -4.19
C ALA A 117 -10.97 4.60 -4.21
N VAL A 118 -12.05 4.36 -3.47
CA VAL A 118 -12.75 3.06 -3.45
C VAL A 118 -13.46 2.80 -4.78
N GLU A 119 -14.14 3.81 -5.33
CA GLU A 119 -14.80 3.75 -6.63
C GLU A 119 -13.79 3.48 -7.74
N PHE A 120 -12.65 4.17 -7.73
CA PHE A 120 -11.56 3.91 -8.67
C PHE A 120 -11.12 2.44 -8.62
N ILE A 121 -10.90 1.88 -7.43
CA ILE A 121 -10.54 0.46 -7.30
C ILE A 121 -11.65 -0.43 -7.86
N ALA A 122 -12.90 -0.22 -7.47
CA ALA A 122 -14.03 -1.05 -7.87
C ALA A 122 -14.24 -1.04 -9.40
N ILE A 123 -14.26 0.15 -10.01
CA ILE A 123 -14.47 0.31 -11.46
C ILE A 123 -13.32 -0.32 -12.25
N GLN A 124 -12.07 0.02 -11.90
CA GLN A 124 -10.93 -0.41 -12.69
C GLN A 124 -10.64 -1.89 -12.50
N CYS A 125 -10.82 -2.41 -11.28
CA CYS A 125 -10.78 -3.84 -11.03
C CYS A 125 -11.88 -4.55 -11.84
N GLY A 126 -13.13 -4.09 -11.79
CA GLY A 126 -14.24 -4.66 -12.56
C GLY A 126 -13.94 -4.73 -14.07
N LYS A 127 -13.37 -3.68 -14.65
CA LYS A 127 -12.95 -3.65 -16.07
C LYS A 127 -11.88 -4.69 -16.41
N MET A 128 -10.93 -4.95 -15.50
CA MET A 128 -9.86 -5.92 -15.71
C MET A 128 -10.31 -7.37 -15.46
N LEU A 129 -11.38 -7.55 -14.67
CA LEU A 129 -11.97 -8.86 -14.38
C LEU A 129 -12.95 -9.33 -15.47
N ALA A 130 -13.63 -8.41 -16.17
CA ALA A 130 -14.51 -8.70 -17.31
C ALA A 130 -13.75 -9.32 -18.49
#